data_AF-A0A535P9B1-F1
#
_entry.id   AF-A0A535P9B1-F1
#
_cell.length_a   1.000
_cell.length_b   1.000
_cell.length_c   1.000
_cell.angle_alpha   90.00
_cell.angle_beta   90.00
_cell.angle_gamma   90.00
#
_symmetry.space_group_name_H-M   'P 1'
#
loop_
_entity.id
_entity.type
_entity.pdbx_description
1 polymer ?
#
loop_
_entity_poly.entity_id
_entity_poly.type
_entity_poly.pdbx_seq_one_letter_code
_entity_poly.pdbx_strand_id
1 'polypeptide(L)'
;MGRGANRAGERGQAIVIIALMLTVLIGMVALAVDGSRAYALRRDLQAAVDASALAAADKYQQSGSYVTAEQAATTIFGANLRLYAAPACSGYG
;
A
#
# COMPACT_ATOMS: atom_id res chain seq x y z
N MET A 1 -28.20 8.89 56.69
CA MET A 1 -27.84 7.88 55.67
C MET A 1 -26.80 8.47 54.71
N GLY A 2 -25.56 7.99 54.76
CA GLY A 2 -24.48 8.46 53.89
C GLY A 2 -24.38 7.64 52.59
N ARG A 3 -24.48 8.30 51.44
CA ARG A 3 -24.15 7.73 50.11
C ARG A 3 -22.86 8.37 49.62
N GLY A 4 -21.74 7.66 49.73
CA GLY A 4 -20.43 8.18 49.35
C GLY A 4 -19.51 7.21 48.61
N ALA A 5 -19.98 6.01 48.22
CA ALA A 5 -19.07 4.91 47.87
C ALA A 5 -18.87 4.61 46.36
N ASN A 6 -19.40 5.40 45.41
CA ASN A 6 -19.35 4.99 43.99
C ASN A 6 -18.33 5.73 43.10
N ARG A 7 -17.92 6.96 43.42
CA ARG A 7 -17.05 7.75 42.52
C ARG A 7 -15.63 7.19 42.30
N ALA A 8 -15.13 6.35 43.21
CA ALA A 8 -13.79 5.77 43.12
C ALA A 8 -13.72 4.54 42.19
N GLY A 9 -14.78 3.71 42.15
CA GLY A 9 -14.84 2.53 41.29
C GLY A 9 -15.01 2.88 39.81
N GLU A 10 -15.76 3.94 39.52
CA GLU A 10 -16.01 4.42 38.14
C GLU A 10 -14.71 4.89 37.45
N ARG A 11 -13.79 5.52 38.18
CA ARG A 11 -12.49 5.96 37.64
C ARG A 11 -11.55 4.79 37.30
N GLY A 12 -11.55 3.74 38.13
CA GLY A 12 -10.75 2.54 37.92
C GLY A 12 -11.26 1.66 36.77
N GLN A 13 -12.56 1.62 36.54
CA GLN A 13 -13.14 0.89 35.41
C GLN A 13 -12.96 1.64 34.09
N ALA A 14 -13.09 2.97 34.10
CA ALA A 14 -12.92 3.81 32.92
C ALA A 14 -11.53 3.64 32.28
N ILE A 15 -10.45 3.58 33.09
CA ILE A 15 -9.09 3.45 32.55
C ILE A 15 -8.86 2.10 31.85
N VAL A 16 -9.50 1.02 32.32
CA VAL A 16 -9.42 -0.30 31.69
C VAL A 16 -10.14 -0.29 30.34
N ILE A 17 -11.34 0.29 30.27
CA ILE A 17 -12.09 0.41 29.02
C ILE A 17 -11.31 1.25 28.01
N ILE A 18 -10.70 2.37 28.45
CA ILE A 18 -9.87 3.22 27.60
C ILE A 18 -8.66 2.45 27.08
N ALA A 19 -7.94 1.72 27.94
CA ALA A 19 -6.78 0.92 27.53
C ALA A 19 -7.14 -0.16 26.50
N LEU A 20 -8.29 -0.84 26.68
CA LEU A 20 -8.78 -1.82 25.71
C LEU A 20 -9.16 -1.16 24.38
N MET A 21 -9.87 -0.02 24.42
CA MET A 21 -10.23 0.72 23.20
C MET A 21 -8.98 1.19 22.44
N LEU A 22 -7.97 1.72 23.14
CA LEU A 22 -6.70 2.11 22.52
C LEU A 22 -6.01 0.93 21.85
N THR A 23 -6.00 -0.24 22.48
CA THR A 23 -5.40 -1.45 21.90
C THR A 23 -6.12 -1.87 20.60
N VAL A 24 -7.45 -1.83 20.60
CA VAL A 24 -8.25 -2.11 19.39
C VAL A 24 -8.00 -1.08 18.29
N LEU A 25 -7.94 0.21 18.64
CA LEU A 25 -7.66 1.28 17.68
C LEU A 25 -6.28 1.12 17.04
N ILE A 26 -5.25 0.79 17.83
CA ILE A 26 -3.90 0.51 17.30
C ILE A 26 -3.94 -0.69 16.33
N GLY A 27 -4.66 -1.76 16.69
CA GLY A 27 -4.87 -2.91 15.81
C GLY A 27 -5.54 -2.54 14.49
N MET A 28 -6.58 -1.69 14.53
CA MET A 28 -7.24 -1.20 13.31
C MET A 28 -6.33 -0.30 12.47
N VAL A 29 -5.48 0.53 13.09
CA VAL A 29 -4.49 1.35 12.38
C VAL A 29 -3.49 0.47 11.64
N ALA A 30 -2.99 -0.59 12.26
CA ALA A 30 -2.08 -1.52 11.59
C ALA A 30 -2.71 -2.13 10.32
N LEU A 31 -3.95 -2.63 10.44
CA LEU A 31 -4.70 -3.16 9.30
C LEU A 31 -4.97 -2.09 8.23
N ALA A 32 -5.27 -0.86 8.64
CA ALA A 32 -5.48 0.25 7.70
C ALA A 32 -4.19 0.60 6.94
N VAL A 33 -3.04 0.58 7.61
CA VAL A 33 -1.73 0.79 6.97
C VAL A 33 -1.44 -0.33 5.97
N ASP A 34 -1.63 -1.59 6.35
CA ASP A 34 -1.42 -2.73 5.45
C ASP A 34 -2.36 -2.68 4.23
N GLY A 35 -3.64 -2.37 4.45
CA GLY A 35 -4.63 -2.18 3.40
C GLY A 35 -4.28 -1.02 2.46
N SER A 36 -3.80 0.10 3.00
CA SER A 36 -3.41 1.27 2.21
C SER A 36 -2.23 0.96 1.27
N ARG A 37 -1.22 0.22 1.76
CA ARG A 37 -0.06 -0.19 0.94
C ARG A 37 -0.48 -1.15 -0.17
N ALA A 38 -1.34 -2.12 0.14
CA ALA A 38 -1.85 -3.06 -0.86
C ALA A 38 -2.67 -2.34 -1.95
N TYR A 39 -3.49 -1.36 -1.57
CA TYR A 39 -4.28 -0.58 -2.52
C TYR A 39 -3.40 0.31 -3.40
N ALA A 40 -2.41 0.99 -2.82
CA ALA A 40 -1.45 1.80 -3.56
C ALA A 40 -0.68 0.96 -4.59
N LEU A 41 -0.19 -0.22 -4.19
CA LEU A 41 0.51 -1.13 -5.10
C LEU A 41 -0.39 -1.56 -6.27
N ARG A 42 -1.66 -1.88 -6.01
CA ARG A 42 -2.61 -2.24 -7.08
C ARG A 42 -2.81 -1.11 -8.09
N ARG A 43 -2.99 0.12 -7.59
CA ARG A 43 -3.16 1.31 -8.43
C ARG A 43 -1.94 1.56 -9.32
N ASP A 44 -0.76 1.40 -8.77
CA ASP A 44 0.48 1.70 -9.48
C ASP A 44 0.83 0.61 -10.48
N LEU A 45 0.54 -0.66 -10.17
CA LEU A 45 0.59 -1.76 -11.14
C LEU A 45 -0.37 -1.52 -12.30
N GLN A 46 -1.60 -1.09 -12.03
CA GLN A 46 -2.58 -0.82 -13.07
C GLN A 46 -2.11 0.31 -14.00
N ALA A 47 -1.61 1.42 -13.43
CA ALA A 47 -1.04 2.50 -14.22
C ALA A 47 0.17 2.07 -15.06
N ALA A 48 1.05 1.23 -14.50
CA ALA A 48 2.19 0.67 -15.23
C ALA A 48 1.75 -0.24 -16.40
N VAL A 49 0.72 -1.06 -16.19
CA VAL A 49 0.14 -1.92 -17.23
C VAL A 49 -0.49 -1.09 -18.33
N ASP A 50 -1.30 -0.09 -18.00
CA ASP A 50 -1.96 0.78 -18.99
C ASP A 50 -0.92 1.53 -19.85
N ALA A 51 0.14 2.05 -19.22
CA ALA A 51 1.26 2.68 -19.94
C ALA A 51 2.01 1.68 -20.84
N SER A 52 2.23 0.44 -20.36
CA SER A 52 2.90 -0.60 -21.14
C SER A 52 2.08 -1.05 -22.36
N ALA A 53 0.76 -1.16 -22.21
CA ALA A 53 -0.15 -1.53 -23.28
C ALA A 53 -0.18 -0.44 -24.37
N LEU A 54 -0.22 0.83 -23.97
CA LEU A 54 -0.14 1.95 -24.89
C LEU A 54 1.19 1.96 -25.67
N ALA A 55 2.31 1.73 -24.97
CA ALA A 55 3.63 1.67 -25.59
C ALA A 55 3.78 0.49 -26.56
N ALA A 56 3.25 -0.69 -26.21
CA ALA A 56 3.21 -1.82 -27.12
C ALA A 56 2.35 -1.54 -28.36
N ALA A 57 1.17 -0.95 -28.19
CA ALA A 57 0.30 -0.59 -29.30
C ALA A 57 0.97 0.42 -30.24
N ASP A 58 1.59 1.47 -29.71
CA ASP A 58 2.35 2.46 -30.47
C ASP A 58 3.50 1.81 -31.26
N LYS A 59 4.27 0.93 -30.63
CA LYS A 59 5.39 0.23 -31.28
C LYS A 59 4.94 -0.78 -32.32
N TYR A 60 3.84 -1.46 -32.07
CA TYR A 60 3.23 -2.35 -33.04
C TYR A 60 2.73 -1.57 -34.25
N GLN A 61 2.10 -0.40 -34.04
CA GLN A 61 1.64 0.46 -35.13
C GLN A 61 2.79 1.00 -35.99
N GLN A 62 3.93 1.34 -35.37
CA GLN A 62 5.11 1.85 -36.09
C GLN A 62 5.86 0.76 -36.87
N SER A 63 5.97 -0.45 -36.31
CA SER A 63 6.88 -1.49 -36.82
C SER A 63 6.21 -2.73 -37.39
N GLY A 64 4.92 -2.95 -37.10
CA GLY A 64 4.19 -4.18 -37.44
C GLY A 64 4.73 -5.45 -36.75
N SER A 65 5.72 -5.33 -35.87
CA SER A 65 6.39 -6.46 -35.23
C SER A 65 5.90 -6.65 -33.80
N TYR A 66 5.46 -7.86 -33.49
CA TYR A 66 5.04 -8.23 -32.13
C TYR A 66 6.21 -8.25 -31.14
N VAL A 67 7.41 -8.62 -31.61
CA VAL A 67 8.60 -8.73 -30.76
C VAL A 67 9.02 -7.35 -30.23
N THR A 68 9.01 -6.33 -31.08
CA THR A 68 9.36 -4.95 -30.69
C THR A 68 8.27 -4.32 -29.81
N ALA A 69 7.01 -4.67 -30.03
CA ALA A 69 5.90 -4.24 -29.18
C ALA A 69 6.01 -4.84 -27.76
N GLU A 70 6.30 -6.15 -27.65
CA GLU A 70 6.51 -6.83 -26.38
C GLU A 70 7.72 -6.26 -25.62
N GLN A 71 8.82 -6.00 -26.32
CA GLN A 71 10.02 -5.39 -25.74
C GLN A 71 9.73 -3.98 -25.19
N ALA A 72 8.88 -3.21 -25.87
CA ALA A 72 8.49 -1.89 -25.39
C ALA A 72 7.55 -1.96 -24.18
N ALA A 73 6.56 -2.86 -24.18
CA ALA A 73 5.69 -3.07 -23.01
C ALA A 73 6.52 -3.42 -21.77
N THR A 74 7.42 -4.40 -21.87
CA THR A 74 8.24 -4.83 -20.74
C THR A 74 9.16 -3.71 -20.23
N THR A 75 9.73 -2.92 -21.14
CA THR A 75 10.57 -1.76 -20.78
C THR A 75 9.77 -0.70 -20.01
N ILE A 76 8.60 -0.32 -20.52
CA ILE A 76 7.76 0.71 -19.90
C ILE A 76 7.13 0.22 -18.58
N PHE A 77 6.72 -1.04 -18.51
CA PHE A 77 6.25 -1.65 -17.28
C PHE A 77 7.35 -1.63 -16.19
N GLY A 78 8.57 -2.05 -16.54
CA GLY A 78 9.71 -2.04 -15.62
C GLY A 78 10.13 -0.64 -15.18
N ALA A 79 10.06 0.35 -16.07
CA ALA A 79 10.35 1.74 -15.74
C ALA A 79 9.37 2.33 -14.71
N ASN A 80 8.06 2.04 -14.86
CA ASN A 80 7.04 2.51 -13.91
C ASN A 80 7.16 1.84 -12.53
N LEU A 81 7.58 0.57 -12.48
CA LEU A 81 7.70 -0.17 -11.23
C LEU A 81 8.98 0.15 -10.43
N ARG A 82 9.93 0.91 -11.01
CA ARG A 82 11.22 1.21 -10.37
C ARG A 82 11.10 1.96 -9.04
N LEU A 83 10.00 2.68 -8.80
CA LEU A 83 9.74 3.38 -7.53
C LEU A 83 9.38 2.43 -6.37
N TYR A 84 8.92 1.22 -6.68
CA TYR A 84 8.61 0.16 -5.70
C TYR A 84 9.73 -0.87 -5.56
N ALA A 85 10.64 -0.95 -6.54
CA ALA A 85 11.83 -1.76 -6.41
C ALA A 85 12.69 -1.20 -5.27
N ALA A 86 13.13 -2.06 -4.36
CA ALA A 86 14.15 -1.69 -3.38
C ALA A 86 15.33 -1.05 -4.13
N PRO A 87 15.99 -0.02 -3.57
CA PRO A 87 17.16 0.55 -4.21
C PRO A 87 18.11 -0.61 -4.51
N ALA A 88 18.47 -0.77 -5.78
CA ALA A 88 19.45 -1.78 -6.15
C ALA A 88 20.69 -1.47 -5.30
N CYS A 89 21.07 -2.40 -4.42
CA CYS A 89 22.31 -2.32 -3.67
C CYS A 89 23.47 -2.49 -4.65
N SER A 90 23.72 -1.48 -5.49
CA SER A 90 24.85 -1.38 -6.39
C SER A 90 26.05 -0.79 -5.64
N GLY A 91 26.38 -1.36 -4.48
CA GLY A 91 27.33 -0.72 -3.57
C GLY A 91 27.92 -1.54 -2.42
N TYR A 92 27.60 -2.83 -2.28
CA TYR A 92 28.43 -3.76 -1.51
C TYR A 92 29.02 -4.74 -2.53
N GLY A 93 30.31 -4.56 -2.82
CA GLY A 93 31.03 -5.13 -3.95
C GLY A 93 30.98 -6.64 -4.07
#